data_AF-A0A521YGL1-F1
#
_entry.id   AF-A0A521YGL1-F1
#
_cell.length_a   1.000
_cell.length_b   1.000
_cell.length_c   1.000
_cell.angle_alpha   90.00
_cell.angle_beta   90.00
_cell.angle_gamma   90.00
#
_symmetry.space_group_name_H-M   'P 1'
#
loop_
_entity.id
_entity.type
_entity.pdbx_description
1 polymer ?
#
loop_
_entity_poly.entity_id
_entity_poly.type
_entity_poly.pdbx_seq_one_letter_code
_entity_poly.pdbx_strand_id
1 'polypeptide(L)'
;MSGRPSLVFLDDDHVLRILRLILCNAENESRVRDFFVPENPDFSSLIALAEGLRRSDGANVALASESATRADASVLIFRRGSITKELLASYRRLKLVQRLGERADDIDVAAAEARGVYVSCFPRLTVQLTAEHAVLLMLALAKRLVPADKMLRDGQHPRTTRSPMDGVLYNWVGVDAPGGLYGKTLGIIGLGEIGSIVARIARGFGMHVLYFNRHRIPPERELASAAEYSALGDLLARSDFVSLHANLPGNTKIADRRFFDRMKRSAFFINTSRGQLVDEDALYEALTAGKIAGAGLDVHASEPRPAGERFTALSNVVLTPHIAGGSRSGVLQEFEVIVRNCSAAMRGEPPSYRVRPRRSASA
;
A
#
# COMPACT_ATOMS: atom_id res chain seq x y z
N MET A 1 37.57 -17.23 -13.50
CA MET A 1 37.04 -16.00 -12.87
C MET A 1 35.57 -16.25 -12.53
N SER A 2 35.23 -16.42 -11.26
CA SER A 2 33.81 -16.48 -10.85
C SER A 2 33.13 -15.19 -11.32
N GLY A 3 31.99 -15.31 -11.99
CA GLY A 3 31.31 -14.15 -12.60
C GLY A 3 30.94 -13.13 -11.52
N ARG A 4 31.32 -11.87 -11.74
CA ARG A 4 30.91 -10.73 -10.90
C ARG A 4 29.39 -10.77 -10.66
N PRO A 5 28.89 -10.51 -9.44
CA PRO A 5 27.45 -10.46 -9.19
C PRO A 5 26.75 -9.50 -10.14
N SER A 6 25.62 -9.92 -10.72
CA SER A 6 24.82 -9.08 -11.60
C SER A 6 23.40 -8.96 -11.06
N LEU A 7 23.04 -7.77 -10.58
CA LEU A 7 21.74 -7.42 -10.01
C LEU A 7 20.98 -6.58 -11.03
N VAL A 8 19.86 -7.11 -11.52
CA VAL A 8 19.02 -6.43 -12.52
C VAL A 8 17.69 -6.05 -11.91
N PHE A 9 17.39 -4.75 -11.94
CA PHE A 9 16.10 -4.20 -11.58
C PHE A 9 15.18 -4.25 -12.81
N LEU A 10 14.04 -4.92 -12.73
CA LEU A 10 13.16 -5.12 -13.89
C LEU A 10 12.23 -3.93 -14.16
N ASP A 11 11.81 -3.22 -13.11
CA ASP A 11 10.96 -2.03 -13.22
C ASP A 11 11.58 -0.82 -12.50
N ASP A 12 11.34 0.37 -13.04
CA ASP A 12 11.82 1.64 -12.48
C ASP A 12 10.85 2.16 -11.40
N ASP A 13 10.58 1.33 -10.39
CA ASP A 13 9.79 1.74 -9.23
C ASP A 13 10.56 2.76 -8.39
N HIS A 14 9.87 3.81 -7.95
CA HIS A 14 10.44 4.87 -7.12
C HIS A 14 11.22 4.36 -5.89
N VAL A 15 10.73 3.33 -5.19
CA VAL A 15 11.43 2.76 -4.02
C VAL A 15 12.66 1.96 -4.45
N LEU A 16 12.50 1.07 -5.42
CA LEU A 16 13.61 0.26 -5.93
C LEU A 16 14.71 1.11 -6.60
N ARG A 17 14.35 2.25 -7.19
CA ARG A 17 15.29 3.22 -7.74
C ARG A 17 16.23 3.74 -6.66
N ILE A 18 15.74 4.03 -5.45
CA ILE A 18 16.58 4.48 -4.33
C ILE A 18 17.57 3.39 -3.94
N LEU A 19 17.12 2.14 -3.76
CA LEU A 19 18.03 1.01 -3.48
C LEU A 19 19.08 0.84 -4.58
N ARG A 20 18.66 0.93 -5.85
CA ARG A 20 19.58 0.84 -7.00
C ARG A 20 20.64 1.93 -6.96
N LEU A 21 20.26 3.19 -6.67
CA LEU A 21 21.21 4.30 -6.55
C LEU A 21 22.21 4.06 -5.41
N ILE A 22 21.74 3.61 -4.25
CA ILE A 22 22.61 3.23 -3.12
C ILE A 22 23.62 2.14 -3.54
N LEU A 23 23.17 1.08 -4.23
CA LEU A 23 24.06 0.02 -4.72
C LEU A 23 25.03 0.48 -5.83
N CYS A 24 24.72 1.59 -6.50
CA CYS A 24 25.57 2.24 -7.49
C CYS A 24 26.56 3.24 -6.87
N ASN A 25 26.68 3.31 -5.54
CA ASN A 25 27.47 4.29 -4.78
C ASN A 25 27.02 5.74 -4.99
N ALA A 26 25.71 5.93 -5.13
CA ALA A 26 25.07 7.23 -5.23
C ALA A 26 24.25 7.55 -3.96
N GLU A 27 24.62 7.00 -2.81
CA GLU A 27 23.98 7.28 -1.52
C GLU A 27 24.08 8.76 -1.12
N ASN A 28 25.11 9.45 -1.63
CA ASN A 28 25.32 10.88 -1.45
C ASN A 28 24.64 11.76 -2.51
N GLU A 29 23.98 11.15 -3.50
CA GLU A 29 23.21 11.88 -4.51
C GLU A 29 22.02 12.59 -3.85
N SER A 30 21.75 13.82 -4.29
CA SER A 30 20.64 14.64 -3.76
C SER A 30 19.31 13.87 -3.75
N ARG A 31 19.03 13.10 -4.81
CA ARG A 31 17.82 12.29 -4.93
C ARG A 31 17.62 11.27 -3.81
N VAL A 32 18.69 10.64 -3.33
CA VAL A 32 18.62 9.68 -2.21
C VAL A 32 18.36 10.45 -0.92
N ARG A 33 19.08 11.55 -0.67
CA ARG A 33 18.89 12.38 0.53
C ARG A 33 17.49 12.98 0.59
N ASP A 34 17.02 13.58 -0.49
CA ASP A 34 15.70 14.22 -0.60
C ASP A 34 14.56 13.23 -0.33
N PHE A 35 14.72 11.96 -0.73
CA PHE A 35 13.75 10.91 -0.43
C PHE A 35 13.58 10.69 1.07
N PHE A 36 14.64 10.81 1.87
CA PHE A 36 14.63 10.52 3.30
C PHE A 36 14.47 11.74 4.20
N VAL A 37 14.46 12.96 3.67
CA VAL A 37 14.11 14.16 4.46
C VAL A 37 12.67 14.03 5.00
N PRO A 38 12.36 14.46 6.23
CA PRO A 38 13.26 15.06 7.23
C PRO A 38 13.96 14.04 8.14
N GLU A 39 13.76 12.74 7.92
CA GLU A 39 14.18 11.69 8.85
C GLU A 39 15.69 11.41 8.82
N ASN A 40 16.35 11.61 7.68
CA ASN A 40 17.81 11.55 7.51
C ASN A 40 18.48 10.34 8.19
N PRO A 41 18.14 9.10 7.81
CA PRO A 41 18.66 7.91 8.48
C PRO A 41 20.12 7.63 8.14
N ASP A 42 20.79 6.85 8.99
CA ASP A 42 22.13 6.32 8.74
C ASP A 42 22.07 5.10 7.79
N PHE A 43 22.91 5.12 6.76
CA PHE A 43 23.01 4.03 5.77
C PHE A 43 24.15 3.05 6.06
N SER A 44 24.95 3.27 7.11
CA SER A 44 26.18 2.50 7.38
C SER A 44 25.91 0.99 7.47
N SER A 45 24.83 0.58 8.15
CA SER A 45 24.38 -0.82 8.22
C SER A 45 24.07 -1.40 6.84
N LEU A 46 23.29 -0.68 6.03
CA LEU A 46 22.89 -1.13 4.70
C LEU A 46 24.11 -1.22 3.76
N ILE A 47 25.02 -0.25 3.83
CA ILE A 47 26.25 -0.22 3.03
C ILE A 47 27.15 -1.41 3.38
N ALA A 48 27.33 -1.70 4.67
CA ALA A 48 28.09 -2.86 5.12
C ALA A 48 27.44 -4.17 4.65
N LEU A 49 26.10 -4.28 4.72
CA LEU A 49 25.37 -5.46 4.22
C LEU A 49 25.49 -5.65 2.71
N ALA A 50 25.69 -4.57 1.96
CA ALA A 50 25.79 -4.57 0.51
C ALA A 50 27.22 -4.86 0.00
N GLU A 51 28.19 -5.14 0.86
CA GLU A 51 29.56 -5.48 0.47
C GLU A 51 29.58 -6.62 -0.58
N GLY A 52 30.28 -6.39 -1.68
CA GLY A 52 30.37 -7.32 -2.81
C GLY A 52 29.20 -7.27 -3.79
N LEU A 53 28.13 -6.53 -3.45
CA LEU A 53 26.95 -6.32 -4.32
C LEU A 53 26.90 -4.90 -4.91
N ARG A 54 27.78 -3.99 -4.48
CA ARG A 54 27.86 -2.62 -5.02
C ARG A 54 28.73 -2.55 -6.26
N ARG A 55 28.52 -1.50 -7.06
CA ARG A 55 29.36 -1.23 -8.24
C ARG A 55 30.84 -1.01 -7.90
N SER A 56 31.15 -0.36 -6.78
CA SER A 56 32.55 -0.20 -6.29
C SER A 56 33.23 -1.52 -6.01
N ASP A 57 32.44 -2.51 -5.61
CA ASP A 57 32.93 -3.83 -5.23
C ASP A 57 33.02 -4.76 -6.46
N GLY A 58 32.74 -4.21 -7.66
CA GLY A 58 32.82 -4.90 -8.94
C GLY A 58 31.52 -5.55 -9.41
N ALA A 59 30.39 -5.38 -8.70
CA ALA A 59 29.10 -5.90 -9.14
C ALA A 59 28.52 -5.10 -10.32
N ASN A 60 27.80 -5.79 -11.21
CA ASN A 60 26.96 -5.15 -12.20
C ASN A 60 25.59 -4.86 -11.60
N VAL A 61 25.21 -3.59 -11.48
CA VAL A 61 23.89 -3.16 -10.99
C VAL A 61 23.23 -2.36 -12.09
N ALA A 62 22.09 -2.80 -12.63
CA ALA A 62 21.49 -2.15 -13.80
C ALA A 62 19.96 -2.20 -13.81
N LEU A 63 19.33 -1.27 -14.53
CA LEU A 63 17.94 -1.39 -14.95
C LEU A 63 17.84 -2.28 -16.19
N ALA A 64 16.78 -3.08 -16.29
CA ALA A 64 16.55 -3.93 -17.45
C ALA A 64 16.38 -3.17 -18.78
N SER A 65 15.97 -1.89 -18.74
CA SER A 65 15.92 -1.00 -19.92
C SER A 65 17.29 -0.46 -20.34
N GLU A 66 18.27 -0.48 -19.45
CA GLU A 66 19.61 0.10 -19.66
C GLU A 66 20.66 -0.96 -20.00
N SER A 67 20.37 -2.25 -19.76
CA SER A 67 21.33 -3.34 -19.94
C SER A 67 21.13 -4.09 -21.26
N ALA A 68 22.18 -4.07 -22.11
CA ALA A 68 22.30 -4.92 -23.30
C ALA A 68 22.51 -6.41 -22.97
N THR A 69 22.88 -6.74 -21.72
CA THR A 69 23.23 -8.11 -21.27
C THR A 69 22.19 -8.66 -20.29
N ARG A 70 20.92 -8.69 -20.72
CA ARG A 70 19.85 -9.35 -19.94
C ARG A 70 20.18 -10.82 -19.63
N ALA A 71 20.89 -11.54 -20.50
CA ALA A 71 21.08 -12.99 -20.36
C ALA A 71 21.91 -13.48 -19.15
N ASP A 72 22.66 -12.60 -18.47
CA ASP A 72 23.66 -12.96 -17.44
C ASP A 72 23.32 -12.51 -16.00
N ALA A 73 22.11 -12.02 -15.73
CA ALA A 73 21.73 -11.59 -14.38
C ALA A 73 21.80 -12.76 -13.36
N SER A 74 22.42 -12.49 -12.21
CA SER A 74 22.43 -13.40 -11.06
C SER A 74 21.21 -13.20 -10.16
N VAL A 75 20.67 -11.99 -10.11
CA VAL A 75 19.48 -11.62 -9.34
C VAL A 75 18.56 -10.74 -10.18
N LEU A 76 17.26 -11.01 -10.12
CA LEU A 76 16.21 -10.12 -10.59
C LEU A 76 15.51 -9.48 -9.39
N ILE A 77 15.44 -8.15 -9.37
CA ILE A 77 14.77 -7.36 -8.33
C ILE A 77 13.63 -6.60 -9.00
N PHE A 78 12.42 -6.69 -8.47
CA PHE A 78 11.25 -6.07 -9.10
C PHE A 78 10.10 -5.88 -8.13
N ARG A 79 9.22 -4.93 -8.44
CA ARG A 79 7.96 -4.71 -7.73
C ARG A 79 6.76 -5.08 -8.59
N ARG A 80 6.83 -4.79 -9.89
CA ARG A 80 5.72 -4.95 -10.84
C ARG A 80 6.15 -5.74 -12.07
N GLY A 81 5.18 -6.38 -12.70
CA GLY A 81 5.40 -7.25 -13.86
C GLY A 81 5.34 -8.72 -13.48
N SER A 82 5.46 -9.58 -14.48
CA SER A 82 5.34 -11.03 -14.34
C SER A 82 6.66 -11.73 -14.64
N ILE A 83 6.97 -12.76 -13.86
CA ILE A 83 8.12 -13.62 -14.03
C ILE A 83 7.64 -14.95 -14.59
N THR A 84 7.57 -15.04 -15.91
CA THR A 84 7.10 -16.24 -16.62
C THR A 84 8.23 -17.27 -16.75
N LYS A 85 7.86 -18.51 -17.09
CA LYS A 85 8.81 -19.57 -17.44
C LYS A 85 9.75 -19.15 -18.57
N GLU A 86 9.26 -18.46 -19.57
CA GLU A 86 10.04 -17.97 -20.73
C GLU A 86 11.04 -16.91 -20.29
N LEU A 87 10.60 -15.97 -19.43
CA LEU A 87 11.50 -14.97 -18.88
C LEU A 87 12.60 -15.64 -18.06
N LEU A 88 12.26 -16.54 -17.15
CA LEU A 88 13.23 -17.32 -16.37
C LEU A 88 14.21 -18.07 -17.28
N ALA A 89 13.74 -18.65 -18.38
CA ALA A 89 14.56 -19.37 -19.34
C ALA A 89 15.63 -18.51 -20.01
N SER A 90 15.35 -17.22 -20.20
CA SER A 90 16.29 -16.28 -20.82
C SER A 90 17.50 -15.92 -19.94
N TYR A 91 17.45 -16.18 -18.62
CA TYR A 91 18.56 -15.92 -17.69
C TYR A 91 19.29 -17.22 -17.34
N ARG A 92 20.55 -17.36 -17.79
CA ARG A 92 21.34 -18.59 -17.61
C ARG A 92 22.01 -18.72 -16.24
N ARG A 93 22.23 -17.59 -15.56
CA ARG A 93 22.97 -17.50 -14.29
C ARG A 93 22.10 -17.09 -13.10
N LEU A 94 20.79 -17.04 -13.31
CA LEU A 94 19.84 -16.57 -12.31
C LEU A 94 19.89 -17.48 -11.07
N LYS A 95 20.04 -16.86 -9.90
CA LYS A 95 20.00 -17.55 -8.60
C LYS A 95 18.80 -17.11 -7.77
N LEU A 96 18.33 -15.88 -7.95
CA LEU A 96 17.27 -15.29 -7.14
C LEU A 96 16.34 -14.39 -7.96
N VAL A 97 15.04 -14.59 -7.76
CA VAL A 97 13.97 -13.65 -8.07
C VAL A 97 13.49 -13.03 -6.76
N GLN A 98 13.81 -11.75 -6.55
CA GLN A 98 13.47 -10.98 -5.37
C GLN A 98 12.34 -9.99 -5.69
N ARG A 99 11.16 -10.25 -5.12
CA ARG A 99 10.02 -9.32 -5.18
C ARG A 99 10.12 -8.30 -4.05
N LEU A 100 9.82 -7.04 -4.34
CA LEU A 100 9.38 -6.06 -3.35
C LEU A 100 7.86 -6.20 -3.14
N GLY A 101 7.47 -7.12 -2.25
CA GLY A 101 6.08 -7.49 -1.98
C GLY A 101 5.97 -8.93 -1.52
N GLU A 102 4.84 -9.30 -0.91
CA GLU A 102 4.62 -10.64 -0.33
C GLU A 102 4.00 -11.61 -1.34
N ARG A 103 3.37 -11.09 -2.40
CA ARG A 103 2.64 -11.89 -3.36
C ARG A 103 3.54 -12.42 -4.47
N ALA A 104 3.34 -13.68 -4.82
CA ALA A 104 4.02 -14.38 -5.90
C ALA A 104 3.05 -14.81 -7.03
N ASP A 105 1.83 -14.25 -7.10
CA ASP A 105 0.79 -14.70 -8.05
C ASP A 105 1.22 -14.54 -9.53
N ASP A 106 2.11 -13.59 -9.80
CA ASP A 106 2.65 -13.26 -11.12
C ASP A 106 4.06 -13.85 -11.34
N ILE A 107 4.46 -14.82 -10.52
CA ILE A 107 5.74 -15.54 -10.61
C ILE A 107 5.47 -17.02 -10.86
N ASP A 108 6.07 -17.59 -11.90
CA ASP A 108 6.09 -19.04 -12.09
C ASP A 108 7.10 -19.68 -11.11
N VAL A 109 6.67 -19.85 -9.86
CA VAL A 109 7.49 -20.39 -8.77
C VAL A 109 7.92 -21.84 -9.06
N ALA A 110 7.08 -22.62 -9.76
CA ALA A 110 7.39 -23.99 -10.13
C ALA A 110 8.52 -24.05 -11.17
N ALA A 111 8.47 -23.20 -12.20
CA ALA A 111 9.54 -23.08 -13.19
C ALA A 111 10.85 -22.56 -12.55
N ALA A 112 10.76 -21.65 -11.58
CA ALA A 112 11.92 -21.18 -10.83
C ALA A 112 12.56 -22.33 -10.02
N GLU A 113 11.76 -23.09 -9.27
CA GLU A 113 12.25 -24.22 -8.46
C GLU A 113 12.89 -25.31 -9.34
N ALA A 114 12.28 -25.66 -10.48
CA ALA A 114 12.83 -26.63 -11.43
C ALA A 114 14.21 -26.24 -12.00
N ARG A 115 14.56 -24.94 -11.95
CA ARG A 115 15.85 -24.39 -12.38
C ARG A 115 16.82 -24.15 -11.22
N GLY A 116 16.45 -24.49 -9.98
CA GLY A 116 17.24 -24.17 -8.80
C GLY A 116 17.29 -22.67 -8.48
N VAL A 117 16.35 -21.88 -9.01
CA VAL A 117 16.25 -20.43 -8.76
C VAL A 117 15.39 -20.20 -7.53
N TYR A 118 15.90 -19.46 -6.55
CA TYR A 118 15.11 -19.05 -5.41
C TYR A 118 14.10 -17.96 -5.80
N VAL A 119 12.90 -18.02 -5.22
CA VAL A 119 11.93 -16.93 -5.24
C VAL A 119 11.77 -16.44 -3.81
N SER A 120 11.89 -15.12 -3.62
CA SER A 120 11.66 -14.47 -2.33
C SER A 120 10.63 -13.36 -2.48
N CYS A 121 9.61 -13.41 -1.63
CA CYS A 121 8.55 -12.41 -1.52
C CYS A 121 8.28 -12.19 -0.03
N PHE A 122 8.36 -10.95 0.45
CA PHE A 122 8.29 -10.64 1.88
C PHE A 122 7.18 -9.63 2.20
N PRO A 123 6.53 -9.76 3.37
CA PRO A 123 5.56 -8.77 3.83
C PRO A 123 6.24 -7.42 4.03
N ARG A 124 5.65 -6.38 3.46
CA ARG A 124 6.18 -5.02 3.51
C ARG A 124 5.53 -4.27 4.66
N LEU A 125 6.34 -3.68 5.52
CA LEU A 125 5.83 -2.87 6.64
C LEU A 125 4.99 -1.71 6.14
N THR A 126 5.42 -1.04 5.07
CA THR A 126 4.71 0.10 4.45
C THR A 126 3.29 -0.28 4.00
N VAL A 127 3.09 -1.51 3.53
CA VAL A 127 1.79 -2.05 3.11
C VAL A 127 0.86 -2.27 4.31
N GLN A 128 1.40 -2.80 5.40
CA GLN A 128 0.68 -2.97 6.67
C GLN A 128 0.27 -1.60 7.26
N LEU A 129 1.20 -0.64 7.32
CA LEU A 129 0.93 0.71 7.82
C LEU A 129 -0.12 1.45 6.97
N THR A 130 -0.10 1.26 5.64
CA THR A 130 -1.11 1.86 4.76
C THR A 130 -2.51 1.31 5.03
N ALA A 131 -2.61 0.02 5.34
CA ALA A 131 -3.88 -0.61 5.71
C ALA A 131 -4.38 -0.11 7.08
N GLU A 132 -3.48 0.03 8.05
CA GLU A 132 -3.79 0.63 9.35
C GLU A 132 -4.29 2.07 9.20
N HIS A 133 -3.64 2.87 8.35
CA HIS A 133 -4.05 4.25 8.09
C HIS A 133 -5.43 4.35 7.42
N ALA A 134 -5.77 3.43 6.51
CA ALA A 134 -7.10 3.39 5.92
C ALA A 134 -8.17 3.14 7.00
N VAL A 135 -7.93 2.20 7.93
CA VAL A 135 -8.85 1.92 9.05
C VAL A 135 -8.87 3.07 10.06
N LEU A 136 -7.73 3.74 10.29
CA LEU A 136 -7.65 4.95 11.10
C LEU A 136 -8.56 6.05 10.53
N LEU A 137 -8.52 6.30 9.22
CA LEU A 137 -9.41 7.26 8.56
C LEU A 137 -10.89 6.87 8.71
N MET A 138 -11.22 5.58 8.58
CA MET A 138 -12.58 5.09 8.83
C MET A 138 -13.04 5.39 10.27
N LEU A 139 -12.18 5.09 11.26
CA LEU A 139 -12.48 5.36 12.67
C LEU A 139 -12.60 6.84 12.97
N ALA A 140 -11.68 7.66 12.43
CA ALA A 140 -11.67 9.10 12.62
C ALA A 140 -12.97 9.75 12.11
N LEU A 141 -13.47 9.30 10.95
CA LEU A 141 -14.76 9.72 10.40
C LEU A 141 -15.93 9.20 11.24
N ALA A 142 -15.98 7.90 11.50
CA ALA A 142 -17.07 7.27 12.25
C ALA A 142 -17.25 7.87 13.64
N LYS A 143 -16.13 8.18 14.32
CA LYS A 143 -16.12 8.76 15.68
C LYS A 143 -16.17 10.28 15.70
N ARG A 144 -16.18 10.95 14.54
CA ARG A 144 -16.10 12.41 14.43
C ARG A 144 -14.88 12.98 15.17
N LEU A 145 -13.75 12.26 15.10
CA LEU A 145 -12.57 12.51 15.94
C LEU A 145 -11.98 13.91 15.72
N VAL A 146 -11.78 14.31 14.46
CA VAL A 146 -11.13 15.59 14.14
C VAL A 146 -12.00 16.80 14.55
N PRO A 147 -13.30 16.86 14.22
CA PRO A 147 -14.17 17.91 14.74
C PRO A 147 -14.24 17.95 16.27
N ALA A 148 -14.31 16.79 16.93
CA ALA A 148 -14.37 16.71 18.38
C ALA A 148 -13.09 17.22 19.06
N ASP A 149 -11.92 16.85 18.54
CA ASP A 149 -10.62 17.37 19.00
C ASP A 149 -10.52 18.88 18.81
N LYS A 150 -10.87 19.38 17.61
CA LYS A 150 -10.84 20.80 17.29
C LYS A 150 -11.73 21.62 18.23
N MET A 151 -12.97 21.19 18.44
CA MET A 151 -13.92 21.87 19.32
C MET A 151 -13.32 22.09 20.72
N LEU A 152 -12.70 21.05 21.30
CA LEU A 152 -12.08 21.17 22.62
C LEU A 152 -10.83 22.07 22.62
N ARG A 153 -9.98 21.99 21.59
CA ARG A 153 -8.80 22.86 21.47
C ARG A 153 -9.15 24.33 21.29
N ASP A 154 -10.24 24.61 20.61
CA ASP A 154 -10.77 25.96 20.42
C ASP A 154 -11.45 26.50 21.69
N GLY A 155 -11.42 25.75 22.80
CA GLY A 155 -12.09 26.13 24.05
C GLY A 155 -13.61 26.08 23.97
N GLN A 156 -14.17 25.50 22.90
CA GLN A 156 -15.61 25.31 22.75
C GLN A 156 -16.03 24.17 23.67
N HIS A 157 -16.38 24.55 24.89
CA HIS A 157 -17.10 23.70 25.80
C HIS A 157 -18.55 24.16 25.81
N PRO A 158 -19.51 23.35 25.33
CA PRO A 158 -20.94 23.65 25.51
C PRO A 158 -21.40 23.58 26.99
N ARG A 159 -20.47 23.69 27.95
CA ARG A 159 -20.58 23.48 29.40
C ARG A 159 -21.44 24.48 30.15
N THR A 160 -22.15 25.40 29.50
CA THR A 160 -23.00 26.34 30.23
C THR A 160 -24.26 25.70 30.84
N THR A 161 -24.55 24.40 30.64
CA THR A 161 -25.81 23.82 31.18
C THR A 161 -25.80 22.38 31.72
N ARG A 162 -24.70 21.60 31.71
CA ARG A 162 -24.78 20.16 32.09
C ARG A 162 -23.53 19.62 32.81
N SER A 163 -23.71 19.26 34.08
CA SER A 163 -22.77 18.58 34.98
C SER A 163 -23.00 17.06 34.96
N PRO A 164 -22.03 16.20 35.37
CA PRO A 164 -22.31 14.80 35.72
C PRO A 164 -23.43 14.65 36.78
N MET A 165 -23.69 15.71 37.55
CA MET A 165 -24.83 15.78 38.48
C MET A 165 -26.19 15.94 37.79
N ASP A 166 -26.21 16.37 36.53
CA ASP A 166 -27.43 16.51 35.71
C ASP A 166 -27.70 15.25 34.85
N GLY A 167 -27.04 14.12 35.16
CA GLY A 167 -27.16 12.83 34.47
C GLY A 167 -26.06 12.57 33.44
N VAL A 168 -26.23 11.54 32.59
CA VAL A 168 -25.21 11.12 31.60
C VAL A 168 -25.10 12.02 30.36
N LEU A 169 -25.86 13.11 30.32
CA LEU A 169 -25.93 14.06 29.20
C LEU A 169 -24.65 14.88 29.00
N TYR A 170 -23.67 14.78 29.91
CA TYR A 170 -22.32 15.31 29.72
C TYR A 170 -21.50 14.49 28.69
N ASN A 171 -21.91 13.26 28.39
CA ASN A 171 -21.28 12.45 27.36
C ASN A 171 -21.70 12.94 25.96
N TRP A 172 -20.76 12.97 25.01
CA TRP A 172 -20.96 13.37 23.60
C TRP A 172 -21.44 14.82 23.35
N VAL A 173 -21.30 15.71 24.33
CA VAL A 173 -21.70 17.12 24.21
C VAL A 173 -21.01 17.80 23.02
N GLY A 174 -21.80 18.36 22.10
CA GLY A 174 -21.31 19.09 20.92
C GLY A 174 -20.85 18.21 19.75
N VAL A 175 -20.97 16.88 19.85
CA VAL A 175 -20.58 15.95 18.78
C VAL A 175 -21.80 15.14 18.33
N ASP A 176 -22.30 15.46 17.14
CA ASP A 176 -23.47 14.78 16.58
C ASP A 176 -23.13 13.37 16.06
N ALA A 177 -23.95 12.40 16.47
CA ALA A 177 -24.04 11.02 15.95
C ALA A 177 -22.71 10.26 15.79
N PRO A 178 -21.84 10.18 16.81
CA PRO A 178 -20.64 9.33 16.74
C PRO A 178 -21.03 7.85 16.66
N GLY A 179 -20.50 7.17 15.64
CA GLY A 179 -20.75 5.77 15.35
C GLY A 179 -19.55 4.86 15.61
N GLY A 180 -19.41 3.83 14.77
CA GLY A 180 -18.33 2.87 14.83
C GLY A 180 -18.36 1.93 13.64
N LEU A 181 -17.45 0.96 13.63
CA LEU A 181 -17.30 -0.01 12.54
C LEU A 181 -18.11 -1.29 12.75
N TYR A 182 -18.38 -1.68 14.00
CA TYR A 182 -19.05 -2.95 14.32
C TYR A 182 -20.41 -3.09 13.62
N GLY A 183 -20.62 -4.25 12.97
CA GLY A 183 -21.84 -4.56 12.22
C GLY A 183 -22.03 -3.76 10.92
N LYS A 184 -21.06 -2.92 10.53
CA LYS A 184 -21.11 -2.15 9.28
C LYS A 184 -20.54 -2.96 8.11
N THR A 185 -20.93 -2.56 6.90
CA THR A 185 -20.40 -3.14 5.66
C THR A 185 -19.28 -2.29 5.09
N LEU A 186 -18.11 -2.90 4.87
CA LEU A 186 -16.98 -2.32 4.15
C LEU A 186 -16.94 -2.87 2.72
N GLY A 187 -16.98 -1.98 1.74
CA GLY A 187 -16.71 -2.28 0.34
C GLY A 187 -15.28 -1.93 -0.04
N ILE A 188 -14.49 -2.93 -0.41
CA ILE A 188 -13.09 -2.77 -0.83
C ILE A 188 -12.99 -2.81 -2.36
N ILE A 189 -12.44 -1.76 -2.95
CA ILE A 189 -12.14 -1.73 -4.39
C ILE A 189 -10.65 -1.99 -4.57
N GLY A 190 -10.30 -3.21 -5.01
CA GLY A 190 -8.92 -3.66 -5.12
C GLY A 190 -8.46 -4.50 -3.92
N LEU A 191 -8.77 -5.80 -3.94
CA LEU A 191 -8.32 -6.78 -2.95
C LEU A 191 -6.90 -7.30 -3.26
N GLY A 192 -5.95 -6.35 -3.33
CA GLY A 192 -4.50 -6.58 -3.44
C GLY A 192 -3.86 -6.85 -2.07
N GLU A 193 -2.57 -6.54 -1.88
CA GLU A 193 -1.89 -6.67 -0.58
C GLU A 193 -2.56 -5.79 0.50
N ILE A 194 -2.63 -4.48 0.27
CA ILE A 194 -3.24 -3.52 1.20
C ILE A 194 -4.71 -3.87 1.46
N GLY A 195 -5.50 -4.07 0.39
CA GLY A 195 -6.93 -4.39 0.52
C GLY A 195 -7.17 -5.68 1.31
N SER A 196 -6.31 -6.71 1.17
CA SER A 196 -6.43 -7.95 1.93
C SER A 196 -6.16 -7.73 3.43
N ILE A 197 -5.20 -6.86 3.77
CA ILE A 197 -4.92 -6.50 5.17
C ILE A 197 -6.07 -5.66 5.75
N VAL A 198 -6.59 -4.69 5.00
CA VAL A 198 -7.75 -3.89 5.42
C VAL A 198 -8.96 -4.80 5.67
N ALA A 199 -9.24 -5.76 4.78
CA ALA A 199 -10.30 -6.76 4.98
C ALA A 199 -10.10 -7.53 6.30
N ARG A 200 -8.87 -7.98 6.56
CA ARG A 200 -8.52 -8.71 7.80
C ARG A 200 -8.74 -7.86 9.04
N ILE A 201 -8.28 -6.61 9.06
CA ILE A 201 -8.46 -5.68 10.20
C ILE A 201 -9.95 -5.38 10.40
N ALA A 202 -10.68 -5.06 9.32
CA ALA A 202 -12.11 -4.73 9.37
C ALA A 202 -12.97 -5.86 9.94
N ARG A 203 -12.67 -7.13 9.59
CA ARG A 203 -13.33 -8.30 10.20
C ARG A 203 -13.06 -8.39 11.70
N GLY A 204 -11.86 -8.01 12.16
CA GLY A 204 -11.53 -7.91 13.58
C GLY A 204 -12.42 -6.90 14.34
N PHE A 205 -12.91 -5.86 13.65
CA PHE A 205 -13.92 -4.93 14.17
C PHE A 205 -15.36 -5.44 14.03
N GLY A 206 -15.59 -6.64 13.49
CA GLY A 206 -16.92 -7.19 13.25
C GLY A 206 -17.63 -6.59 12.03
N MET A 207 -16.89 -6.12 11.03
CA MET A 207 -17.48 -5.65 9.76
C MET A 207 -17.77 -6.80 8.79
N HIS A 208 -18.81 -6.63 7.98
CA HIS A 208 -19.02 -7.43 6.77
C HIS A 208 -18.16 -6.85 5.64
N VAL A 209 -17.38 -7.68 4.94
CA VAL A 209 -16.46 -7.21 3.91
C VAL A 209 -16.93 -7.68 2.53
N LEU A 210 -17.24 -6.71 1.66
CA LEU A 210 -17.44 -6.91 0.23
C LEU A 210 -16.18 -6.47 -0.50
N TYR A 211 -15.89 -7.07 -1.65
CA TYR A 211 -14.83 -6.57 -2.52
C TYR A 211 -15.20 -6.57 -4.00
N PHE A 212 -14.57 -5.67 -4.75
CA PHE A 212 -14.60 -5.63 -6.20
C PHE A 212 -13.18 -5.55 -6.77
N ASN A 213 -12.90 -6.45 -7.71
CA ASN A 213 -11.74 -6.41 -8.59
C ASN A 213 -12.22 -6.54 -10.05
N ARG A 214 -11.44 -6.01 -11.00
CA ARG A 214 -11.68 -6.20 -12.45
C ARG A 214 -11.84 -7.68 -12.82
N HIS A 215 -11.01 -8.53 -12.21
CA HIS A 215 -11.13 -9.97 -12.27
C HIS A 215 -11.29 -10.49 -10.84
N ARG A 216 -12.31 -11.33 -10.61
CA ARG A 216 -12.53 -11.99 -9.33
C ARG A 216 -11.25 -12.74 -8.94
N ILE A 217 -10.87 -12.66 -7.67
CA ILE A 217 -9.68 -13.38 -7.20
C ILE A 217 -9.99 -14.89 -7.10
N PRO A 218 -8.97 -15.76 -7.11
CA PRO A 218 -9.17 -17.19 -6.92
C PRO A 218 -9.95 -17.53 -5.63
N PRO A 219 -10.83 -18.55 -5.65
CA PRO A 219 -11.70 -18.89 -4.51
C PRO A 219 -10.97 -19.09 -3.18
N GLU A 220 -9.78 -19.70 -3.22
CA GLU A 220 -8.99 -19.95 -2.01
C GLU A 220 -8.50 -18.66 -1.35
N ARG A 221 -8.24 -17.62 -2.14
CA ARG A 221 -7.89 -16.30 -1.61
C ARG A 221 -9.11 -15.58 -1.07
N GLU A 222 -10.24 -15.70 -1.75
CA GLU A 222 -11.51 -15.14 -1.29
C GLU A 222 -11.86 -15.70 0.09
N LEU A 223 -11.78 -17.02 0.25
CA LEU A 223 -11.96 -17.72 1.52
C LEU A 223 -10.99 -17.25 2.61
N ALA A 224 -9.69 -17.14 2.30
CA ALA A 224 -8.67 -16.69 3.27
C ALA A 224 -8.94 -15.25 3.75
N SER A 225 -9.40 -14.37 2.86
CA SER A 225 -9.79 -12.99 3.20
C SER A 225 -11.16 -12.87 3.86
N ALA A 226 -12.00 -13.92 3.82
CA ALA A 226 -13.45 -13.91 4.05
C ALA A 226 -14.11 -12.59 3.61
N ALA A 227 -13.76 -12.17 2.40
CA ALA A 227 -14.39 -11.06 1.71
C ALA A 227 -15.30 -11.64 0.63
N GLU A 228 -16.51 -11.13 0.48
CA GLU A 228 -17.48 -11.57 -0.52
C GLU A 228 -17.31 -10.77 -1.80
N TYR A 229 -17.17 -11.43 -2.95
CA TYR A 229 -17.16 -10.73 -4.22
C TYR A 229 -18.52 -10.08 -4.49
N SER A 230 -18.52 -8.83 -4.91
CA SER A 230 -19.71 -8.11 -5.34
C SER A 230 -19.43 -7.28 -6.59
N ALA A 231 -20.41 -7.14 -7.47
CA ALA A 231 -20.33 -6.19 -8.57
C ALA A 231 -20.20 -4.75 -8.02
N LEU A 232 -19.49 -3.87 -8.74
CA LEU A 232 -19.18 -2.53 -8.23
C LEU A 232 -20.43 -1.74 -7.81
N GLY A 233 -21.50 -1.78 -8.61
CA GLY A 233 -22.75 -1.08 -8.28
C GLY A 233 -23.38 -1.56 -6.97
N ASP A 234 -23.46 -2.88 -6.78
CA ASP A 234 -24.03 -3.49 -5.57
C ASP A 234 -23.13 -3.27 -4.35
N LEU A 235 -21.81 -3.31 -4.53
CA LEU A 235 -20.85 -2.95 -3.49
C LEU A 235 -21.10 -1.51 -3.01
N LEU A 236 -21.22 -0.54 -3.92
CA LEU A 236 -21.45 0.86 -3.56
C LEU A 236 -22.78 1.06 -2.83
N ALA A 237 -23.84 0.41 -3.29
CA ALA A 237 -25.18 0.51 -2.68
C ALA A 237 -25.26 -0.15 -1.29
N ARG A 238 -24.52 -1.23 -1.05
CA ARG A 238 -24.55 -2.00 0.21
C ARG A 238 -23.58 -1.51 1.26
N SER A 239 -22.54 -0.77 0.89
CA SER A 239 -21.44 -0.41 1.80
C SER A 239 -21.73 0.83 2.65
N ASP A 240 -21.34 0.78 3.92
CA ASP A 240 -21.29 1.95 4.82
C ASP A 240 -19.94 2.65 4.76
N PHE A 241 -18.89 1.91 4.36
CA PHE A 241 -17.57 2.45 4.06
C PHE A 241 -17.12 1.91 2.71
N VAL A 242 -16.60 2.76 1.83
CA VAL A 242 -16.00 2.34 0.56
C VAL A 242 -14.54 2.74 0.58
N SER A 243 -13.62 1.77 0.50
CA SER A 243 -12.18 2.00 0.55
C SER A 243 -11.49 1.61 -0.75
N LEU A 244 -10.72 2.53 -1.31
CA LEU A 244 -10.03 2.37 -2.58
C LEU A 244 -8.58 1.92 -2.38
N HIS A 245 -8.26 0.73 -2.89
CA HIS A 245 -6.93 0.09 -2.86
C HIS A 245 -6.53 -0.45 -4.24
N ALA A 246 -7.12 0.07 -5.31
CA ALA A 246 -6.83 -0.32 -6.68
C ALA A 246 -5.58 0.38 -7.21
N ASN A 247 -4.88 -0.30 -8.11
CA ASN A 247 -3.85 0.28 -8.95
C ASN A 247 -4.34 0.23 -10.40
N LEU A 248 -4.55 1.38 -11.04
CA LEU A 248 -4.90 1.43 -12.46
C LEU A 248 -3.87 2.26 -13.24
N PRO A 249 -3.30 1.71 -14.31
CA PRO A 249 -2.63 2.50 -15.34
C PRO A 249 -3.66 3.33 -16.12
N GLY A 250 -3.30 4.58 -16.41
CA GLY A 250 -4.00 5.45 -17.36
C GLY A 250 -5.25 6.14 -16.80
N ASN A 251 -5.10 7.39 -16.31
CA ASN A 251 -6.07 8.50 -16.08
C ASN A 251 -7.57 8.20 -15.84
N THR A 252 -7.95 6.97 -15.47
CA THR A 252 -9.34 6.56 -15.34
C THR A 252 -9.78 6.89 -13.94
N LYS A 253 -10.65 7.90 -13.82
CA LYS A 253 -11.32 8.23 -12.57
C LYS A 253 -12.32 7.12 -12.27
N ILE A 254 -12.02 6.27 -11.29
CA ILE A 254 -12.93 5.21 -10.82
C ILE A 254 -14.06 5.83 -10.01
N ALA A 255 -13.73 6.78 -9.14
CA ALA A 255 -14.66 7.47 -8.27
C ALA A 255 -15.11 8.78 -8.93
N ASP A 256 -16.00 8.65 -9.91
CA ASP A 256 -16.65 9.76 -10.61
C ASP A 256 -18.01 10.13 -9.97
N ARG A 257 -18.80 10.99 -10.62
CA ARG A 257 -20.13 11.37 -10.14
C ARG A 257 -21.09 10.19 -9.99
N ARG A 258 -21.09 9.25 -10.93
CA ARG A 258 -21.98 8.06 -10.90
C ARG A 258 -21.60 7.12 -9.77
N PHE A 259 -20.31 7.04 -9.45
CA PHE A 259 -19.81 6.31 -8.30
C PHE A 259 -20.41 6.85 -7.00
N PHE A 260 -20.30 8.16 -6.76
CA PHE A 260 -20.81 8.77 -5.53
C PHE A 260 -22.34 8.77 -5.46
N ASP A 261 -23.03 8.89 -6.60
CA ASP A 261 -24.50 8.80 -6.67
C ASP A 261 -25.04 7.41 -6.27
N ARG A 262 -24.22 6.36 -6.35
CA ARG A 262 -24.59 4.99 -5.96
C ARG A 262 -24.28 4.66 -4.51
N MET A 263 -23.50 5.48 -3.82
CA MET A 263 -23.19 5.27 -2.41
C MET A 263 -24.39 5.63 -1.54
N LYS A 264 -24.45 5.05 -0.33
CA LYS A 264 -25.44 5.48 0.67
C LYS A 264 -25.15 6.92 1.10
N ARG A 265 -26.21 7.68 1.42
CA ARG A 265 -26.08 9.01 2.05
C ARG A 265 -25.30 8.99 3.37
N SER A 266 -25.39 7.88 4.10
CA SER A 266 -24.67 7.66 5.35
C SER A 266 -23.25 7.09 5.17
N ALA A 267 -22.81 6.82 3.94
CA ALA A 267 -21.55 6.13 3.70
C ALA A 267 -20.35 7.08 3.72
N PHE A 268 -19.19 6.54 4.09
CA PHE A 268 -17.91 7.23 4.04
C PHE A 268 -17.03 6.69 2.91
N PHE A 269 -16.29 7.58 2.24
CA PHE A 269 -15.33 7.22 1.20
C PHE A 269 -13.88 7.35 1.70
N ILE A 270 -13.04 6.34 1.48
CA ILE A 270 -11.65 6.30 1.92
C ILE A 270 -10.73 6.12 0.73
N ASN A 271 -9.69 6.95 0.61
CA ASN A 271 -8.67 6.80 -0.42
C ASN A 271 -7.26 6.89 0.16
N THR A 272 -6.57 5.74 0.17
CA THR A 272 -5.14 5.60 0.47
C THR A 272 -4.37 5.00 -0.72
N SER A 273 -4.95 5.05 -1.92
CA SER A 273 -4.34 4.51 -3.14
C SER A 273 -3.64 5.60 -3.96
N ARG A 274 -4.36 6.24 -4.89
CA ARG A 274 -3.90 7.37 -5.70
C ARG A 274 -5.02 8.40 -5.83
N GLY A 275 -4.69 9.68 -5.72
CA GLY A 275 -5.69 10.74 -5.84
C GLY A 275 -6.26 10.89 -7.25
N GLN A 276 -5.48 10.54 -8.28
CA GLN A 276 -5.90 10.59 -9.68
C GLN A 276 -7.01 9.59 -10.05
N LEU A 277 -7.32 8.63 -9.16
CA LEU A 277 -8.45 7.72 -9.35
C LEU A 277 -9.80 8.35 -8.97
N VAL A 278 -9.78 9.56 -8.41
CA VAL A 278 -10.96 10.25 -7.90
C VAL A 278 -11.20 11.51 -8.71
N ASP A 279 -12.45 11.73 -9.09
CA ASP A 279 -12.89 13.04 -9.53
C ASP A 279 -13.09 13.94 -8.32
N GLU A 280 -12.09 14.77 -7.97
CA GLU A 280 -12.19 15.65 -6.80
C GLU A 280 -13.35 16.65 -6.93
N ASP A 281 -13.78 17.01 -8.14
CA ASP A 281 -14.96 17.85 -8.35
C ASP A 281 -16.24 17.13 -7.94
N ALA A 282 -16.42 15.90 -8.44
CA ALA A 282 -17.58 15.09 -8.09
C ALA A 282 -17.60 14.72 -6.60
N LEU A 283 -16.43 14.46 -6.00
CA LEU A 283 -16.31 14.20 -4.57
C LEU A 283 -16.73 15.42 -3.75
N TYR A 284 -16.24 16.62 -4.11
CA TYR A 284 -16.59 17.85 -3.42
C TYR A 284 -18.09 18.14 -3.49
N GLU A 285 -18.70 18.00 -4.68
CA GLU A 285 -20.15 18.12 -4.84
C GLU A 285 -20.90 17.10 -3.98
N ALA A 286 -20.46 15.84 -3.96
CA ALA A 286 -21.10 14.79 -3.18
C ALA A 286 -21.04 15.06 -1.66
N LEU A 287 -19.92 15.61 -1.18
CA LEU A 287 -19.73 15.97 0.22
C LEU A 287 -20.58 17.17 0.63
N THR A 288 -20.54 18.24 -0.15
CA THR A 288 -21.25 19.50 0.14
C THR A 288 -22.76 19.37 -0.02
N ALA A 289 -23.23 18.55 -0.96
CA ALA A 289 -24.66 18.25 -1.13
C ALA A 289 -25.19 17.16 -0.18
N GLY A 290 -24.35 16.58 0.69
CA GLY A 290 -24.75 15.51 1.61
C GLY A 290 -25.23 14.23 0.91
N LYS A 291 -24.63 13.91 -0.24
CA LYS A 291 -24.84 12.63 -0.96
C LYS A 291 -24.07 11.48 -0.33
N ILE A 292 -22.97 11.78 0.36
CA ILE A 292 -22.23 10.87 1.22
C ILE A 292 -21.93 11.58 2.54
N ALA A 293 -21.67 10.81 3.61
CA ALA A 293 -21.51 11.36 4.95
C ALA A 293 -20.15 12.05 5.14
N GLY A 294 -19.11 11.60 4.45
CA GLY A 294 -17.77 12.17 4.57
C GLY A 294 -16.70 11.40 3.81
N ALA A 295 -15.46 11.90 3.84
CA ALA A 295 -14.33 11.28 3.16
C ALA A 295 -13.01 11.36 3.94
N GLY A 296 -12.19 10.31 3.83
CA GLY A 296 -10.84 10.24 4.39
C GLY A 296 -9.84 10.09 3.27
N LEU A 297 -8.96 11.08 3.09
CA LEU A 297 -8.07 11.17 1.94
C LEU A 297 -6.62 11.31 2.40
N ASP A 298 -5.80 10.29 2.15
CA ASP A 298 -4.34 10.38 2.32
C ASP A 298 -3.64 10.83 1.03
N VAL A 299 -4.26 10.59 -0.13
CA VAL A 299 -3.71 10.89 -1.45
C VAL A 299 -4.60 11.85 -2.20
N HIS A 300 -4.01 12.65 -3.10
CA HIS A 300 -4.63 13.84 -3.66
C HIS A 300 -4.39 13.93 -5.18
N ALA A 301 -5.30 14.55 -5.94
CA ALA A 301 -5.17 14.60 -7.40
C ALA A 301 -3.85 15.28 -7.84
N SER A 302 -3.43 16.30 -7.08
CA SER A 302 -2.12 16.94 -7.16
C SER A 302 -1.39 16.81 -5.83
N GLU A 303 -0.11 16.44 -5.88
CA GLU A 303 0.74 16.24 -4.70
C GLU A 303 2.11 16.93 -4.89
N PRO A 304 2.54 17.82 -3.97
CA PRO A 304 1.81 18.30 -2.80
C PRO A 304 0.48 18.99 -3.15
N ARG A 305 -0.53 18.87 -2.27
CA ARG A 305 -1.82 19.53 -2.50
C ARG A 305 -1.61 21.05 -2.45
N PRO A 306 -2.10 21.81 -3.44
CA PRO A 306 -2.04 23.27 -3.40
C PRO A 306 -2.74 23.84 -2.16
N ALA A 307 -2.22 24.94 -1.63
CA ALA A 307 -2.89 25.67 -0.56
C ALA A 307 -4.30 26.09 -1.00
N GLY A 308 -5.31 25.85 -0.15
CA GLY A 308 -6.69 26.20 -0.46
C GLY A 308 -7.69 25.59 0.53
N GLU A 309 -8.89 26.17 0.55
CA GLU A 309 -9.93 25.86 1.55
C GLU A 309 -10.87 24.71 1.16
N ARG A 310 -10.85 24.28 -0.12
CA ARG A 310 -11.92 23.44 -0.69
C ARG A 310 -12.29 22.24 0.18
N PHE A 311 -11.32 21.36 0.48
CA PHE A 311 -11.56 20.22 1.37
C PHE A 311 -11.25 20.51 2.83
N THR A 312 -10.37 21.47 3.12
CA THR A 312 -9.91 21.79 4.47
C THR A 312 -10.96 22.52 5.31
N ALA A 313 -11.93 23.20 4.69
CA ALA A 313 -13.07 23.82 5.37
C ALA A 313 -14.20 22.83 5.72
N LEU A 314 -14.18 21.60 5.19
CA LEU A 314 -15.26 20.63 5.37
C LEU A 314 -15.06 19.80 6.64
N SER A 315 -15.97 19.93 7.60
CA SER A 315 -15.91 19.19 8.89
C SER A 315 -16.19 17.68 8.76
N ASN A 316 -16.62 17.23 7.58
CA ASN A 316 -16.84 15.82 7.25
C ASN A 316 -15.72 15.23 6.39
N VAL A 317 -14.57 15.89 6.30
CA VAL A 317 -13.39 15.40 5.59
C VAL A 317 -12.20 15.29 6.54
N VAL A 318 -11.46 14.18 6.45
CA VAL A 318 -10.17 13.98 7.10
C VAL A 318 -9.10 13.91 6.02
N LEU A 319 -8.06 14.73 6.14
CA LEU A 319 -6.98 14.83 5.17
C LEU A 319 -5.65 14.51 5.83
N THR A 320 -4.82 13.73 5.14
CA THR A 320 -3.41 13.53 5.52
C THR A 320 -2.51 13.67 4.29
N PRO A 321 -1.25 14.14 4.45
CA PRO A 321 -0.41 14.51 3.30
C PRO A 321 0.42 13.33 2.78
N HIS A 322 -0.23 12.26 2.33
CA HIS A 322 0.38 11.05 1.78
C HIS A 322 1.37 10.38 2.75
N ILE A 323 0.89 10.10 3.96
CA ILE A 323 1.70 9.54 5.05
C ILE A 323 1.32 8.11 5.42
N ALA A 324 0.34 7.51 4.76
CA ALA A 324 -0.15 6.18 5.11
C ALA A 324 0.94 5.09 5.08
N GLY A 325 1.94 5.25 4.22
CA GLY A 325 3.09 4.34 4.15
C GLY A 325 4.01 4.37 5.36
N GLY A 326 3.86 5.34 6.27
CA GLY A 326 4.69 5.52 7.44
C GLY A 326 6.00 6.25 7.16
N SER A 327 6.98 6.01 8.04
CA SER A 327 8.31 6.61 7.97
C SER A 327 9.03 6.23 6.68
N ARG A 328 9.66 7.22 6.03
CA ARG A 328 10.51 7.03 4.85
C ARG A 328 11.68 6.10 5.17
N SER A 329 12.28 6.25 6.34
CA SER A 329 13.37 5.41 6.85
C SER A 329 12.93 3.96 7.10
N GLY A 330 11.64 3.71 7.31
CA GLY A 330 11.10 2.36 7.41
C GLY A 330 11.41 1.48 6.19
N VAL A 331 11.63 2.09 5.01
CA VAL A 331 12.01 1.36 3.79
C VAL A 331 13.41 0.74 3.87
N LEU A 332 14.28 1.23 4.76
CA LEU A 332 15.62 0.66 4.94
C LEU A 332 15.56 -0.79 5.40
N GLN A 333 14.59 -1.14 6.23
CA GLN A 333 14.37 -2.54 6.63
C GLN A 333 14.01 -3.41 5.42
N GLU A 334 13.19 -2.88 4.49
CA GLU A 334 12.86 -3.57 3.23
C GLU A 334 14.12 -3.74 2.36
N PHE A 335 15.00 -2.73 2.30
CA PHE A 335 16.27 -2.79 1.58
C PHE A 335 17.26 -3.78 2.18
N GLU A 336 17.40 -3.81 3.52
CA GLU A 336 18.26 -4.77 4.19
C GLU A 336 17.81 -6.22 3.92
N VAL A 337 16.51 -6.49 3.89
CA VAL A 337 15.99 -7.83 3.51
C VAL A 337 16.40 -8.18 2.09
N ILE A 338 16.21 -7.27 1.13
CA ILE A 338 16.58 -7.47 -0.27
C ILE A 338 18.10 -7.76 -0.39
N VAL A 339 18.93 -6.93 0.24
CA VAL A 339 20.39 -7.04 0.17
C VAL A 339 20.87 -8.34 0.82
N ARG A 340 20.37 -8.69 2.02
CA ARG A 340 20.70 -9.96 2.69
C ARG A 340 20.34 -11.17 1.82
N ASN A 341 19.17 -11.14 1.19
CA ASN A 341 18.73 -12.21 0.29
C ASN A 341 19.61 -12.30 -0.96
N CYS A 342 20.01 -11.17 -1.54
CA CYS A 342 20.95 -11.15 -2.66
C CYS A 342 22.30 -11.77 -2.25
N SER A 343 22.84 -11.39 -1.09
CA SER A 343 24.12 -11.90 -0.57
C SER A 343 24.05 -13.41 -0.30
N ALA A 344 22.98 -13.89 0.36
CA ALA A 344 22.75 -15.31 0.59
C ALA A 344 22.71 -16.11 -0.72
N ALA A 345 21.92 -15.64 -1.70
CA ALA A 345 21.83 -16.28 -3.00
C ALA A 345 23.18 -16.30 -3.74
N MET A 346 24.02 -15.26 -3.61
CA MET A 346 25.35 -15.25 -4.22
C MET A 346 26.27 -16.32 -3.61
N ARG A 347 26.15 -16.58 -2.29
CA ARG A 347 26.84 -17.65 -1.58
C ARG A 347 26.24 -19.05 -1.78
N GLY A 348 25.10 -19.16 -2.45
CA GLY A 348 24.37 -20.43 -2.61
C GLY A 348 23.56 -20.84 -1.38
N GLU A 349 23.33 -19.90 -0.46
CA GLU A 349 22.49 -20.08 0.72
C GLU A 349 21.04 -19.71 0.42
N PRO A 350 20.06 -20.34 1.09
CA PRO A 350 18.66 -20.00 0.92
C PRO A 350 18.36 -18.58 1.46
N PRO A 351 17.62 -17.74 0.70
CA PRO A 351 17.20 -16.43 1.18
C PRO A 351 16.07 -16.55 2.22
N SER A 352 15.91 -15.49 3.03
CA SER A 352 14.73 -15.31 3.87
C SER A 352 13.47 -15.14 3.02
N TYR A 353 12.31 -15.50 3.58
CA TYR A 353 11.00 -15.39 2.90
C TYR A 353 10.92 -16.16 1.56
N ARG A 354 11.64 -17.29 1.49
CA ARG A 354 11.58 -18.16 0.31
C ARG A 354 10.15 -18.65 0.08
N VAL A 355 9.65 -18.40 -1.12
CA VAL A 355 8.40 -18.96 -1.62
C VAL A 355 8.69 -20.32 -2.24
N ARG A 356 7.85 -21.32 -1.93
CA ARG A 356 7.89 -22.64 -2.55
C ARG A 356 6.63 -22.86 -3.38
N PRO A 357 6.67 -23.69 -4.44
CA PRO A 357 5.46 -24.08 -5.16
C PRO A 357 4.46 -24.69 -4.18
N ARG A 358 3.18 -24.39 -4.37
CA ARG A 358 2.13 -25.13 -3.68
C ARG A 358 2.19 -26.57 -4.16
N ARG A 359 2.54 -27.50 -3.28
CA ARG A 359 2.35 -28.92 -3.57
C ARG A 359 0.86 -29.12 -3.77
N SER A 360 0.46 -29.66 -4.93
CA SER A 360 -0.88 -30.18 -5.08
C SER A 360 -1.11 -31.17 -3.93
N ALA A 361 -2.13 -30.94 -3.11
CA ALA A 361 -2.63 -32.02 -2.28
C ALA A 361 -3.03 -33.13 -3.25
N SER A 362 -2.22 -34.19 -3.31
CA SER A 362 -2.60 -35.41 -4.02
C SER A 362 -3.91 -35.87 -3.40
N ALA A 363 -4.92 -36.04 -4.26
CA ALA A 363 -6.22 -36.59 -3.92
C ALA A 363 -6.11 -37.99 -3.30
#